data_AF-A0A7M5XNX7-F1
#
_entry.id   AF-A0A7M5XNX7-F1
#
_cell.length_a   1.000
_cell.length_b   1.000
_cell.length_c   1.000
_cell.angle_alpha   90.00
_cell.angle_beta   90.00
_cell.angle_gamma   90.00
#
_symmetry.space_group_name_H-M   'P 1'
#
loop_
_entity.id
_entity.type
_entity.pdbx_description
1 polymer ?
#
loop_
_entity_poly.entity_id
_entity_poly.type
_entity_poly.pdbx_seq_one_letter_code
_entity_poly.pdbx_strand_id
1 'polypeptide(L)'
;MSAGHNVIYETLNSFETLHSNATHLASKFSNVLNVLKEAQEANNQYISCSNKSISTLTEHSTWNNYTEGDTLFITVKSPLNSDGTFWFRVWNKDFEFDDDQSIDKISEKLGWMEKECTAVATAPKPSSTPVFFFSNNKKCYYRAVITKVNNESSVNVRYLDLGKYEDVSTDVQFYLVPFSILKKFPIKCAQGSIFDNAGTLSYEVKWQFNDLTHNEVLLAKVEDCTNANNQPCYRVSLRSLAKGIDVTKEIRNKIAEIQVEAEEKQREKQNVVK
;
A
#
# COMPACT_ATOMS: atom_id res chain seq x y z
N MET A 1 -22.47 40.89 76.57
CA MET A 1 -21.18 40.80 75.84
C MET A 1 -21.15 39.57 74.91
N SER A 2 -22.16 39.31 74.06
CA SER A 2 -22.16 38.11 73.18
C SER A 2 -22.36 38.39 71.68
N ALA A 3 -22.58 39.64 71.26
CA ALA A 3 -22.77 39.96 69.84
C ALA A 3 -21.44 40.12 69.06
N GLY A 4 -20.34 40.48 69.73
CA GLY A 4 -19.04 40.74 69.08
C GLY A 4 -18.24 39.49 68.71
N HIS A 5 -18.46 38.35 69.38
CA HIS A 5 -17.77 37.09 69.07
C HIS A 5 -18.33 36.39 67.82
N ASN A 6 -19.60 36.59 67.48
CA ASN A 6 -20.22 35.91 66.34
C ASN A 6 -19.75 36.49 64.98
N VAL A 7 -19.54 37.81 64.91
CA VAL A 7 -19.11 38.49 63.68
C VAL A 7 -17.67 38.12 63.30
N ILE A 8 -16.79 37.90 64.29
CA ILE A 8 -15.40 37.51 64.04
C ILE A 8 -15.34 36.07 63.49
N TYR A 9 -16.15 35.16 64.01
CA TYR A 9 -16.22 33.78 63.54
C TYR A 9 -16.77 33.65 62.11
N GLU A 10 -17.82 34.40 61.77
CA GLU A 10 -18.36 34.41 60.40
C GLU A 10 -17.36 34.99 59.39
N THR A 11 -16.62 36.03 59.79
CA THR A 11 -15.59 36.64 58.93
C THR A 11 -14.42 35.68 58.68
N LEU A 12 -13.96 34.97 59.71
CA LEU A 12 -12.88 33.97 59.58
C LEU A 12 -13.30 32.80 58.68
N ASN A 13 -14.50 32.25 58.87
CA ASN A 13 -15.02 31.17 58.02
C ASN A 13 -15.15 31.59 56.56
N SER A 14 -15.57 32.84 56.31
CA SER A 14 -15.65 33.38 54.94
C SER A 14 -14.27 33.48 54.29
N PHE A 15 -13.23 33.84 55.05
CA PHE A 15 -11.86 33.97 54.55
C PHE A 15 -11.23 32.60 54.25
N GLU A 16 -11.43 31.61 55.12
CA GLU A 16 -10.96 30.23 54.89
C GLU A 16 -11.60 29.61 53.65
N THR A 17 -12.91 29.85 53.45
CA THR A 17 -13.64 29.39 52.26
C THR A 17 -13.09 30.03 50.99
N LEU A 18 -12.80 31.34 51.03
CA LEU A 18 -12.25 32.08 49.89
C LEU A 18 -10.83 31.61 49.55
N HIS A 19 -10.01 31.34 50.57
CA HIS A 19 -8.65 30.80 50.41
C HIS A 19 -8.64 29.38 49.85
N SER A 20 -9.55 28.51 50.31
CA SER A 20 -9.73 27.15 49.78
C SER A 20 -10.14 27.17 48.30
N ASN A 21 -11.11 28.03 47.94
CA ASN A 21 -11.57 28.18 46.56
C ASN A 21 -10.47 28.70 45.62
N ALA A 22 -9.66 29.67 46.09
CA ALA A 22 -8.53 30.19 45.32
C ALA A 22 -7.46 29.10 45.08
N THR A 23 -7.14 28.30 46.10
CA THR A 23 -6.17 27.21 46.01
C THR A 23 -6.64 26.12 45.03
N HIS A 24 -7.92 25.76 45.08
CA HIS A 24 -8.51 24.78 44.15
C HIS A 24 -8.53 25.30 42.70
N LEU A 25 -8.80 26.59 42.49
CA LEU A 25 -8.75 27.20 41.16
C LEU A 25 -7.32 27.21 40.60
N ALA A 26 -6.33 27.56 41.42
CA ALA A 26 -4.91 27.53 41.04
C ALA A 26 -4.45 26.13 40.64
N SER A 27 -4.88 25.09 41.37
CA SER A 27 -4.62 23.69 41.03
C SER A 27 -5.21 23.30 39.67
N LYS A 28 -6.44 23.72 39.36
CA LYS A 28 -7.06 23.47 38.05
C LYS A 28 -6.32 24.16 36.91
N PHE A 29 -5.90 25.42 37.09
CA PHE A 29 -5.08 26.11 36.09
C PHE A 29 -3.72 25.44 35.86
N SER A 30 -3.08 24.96 36.93
CA SER A 30 -1.81 24.22 36.81
C SER A 30 -1.97 22.92 35.98
N ASN A 31 -3.08 22.20 36.17
CA ASN A 31 -3.36 20.98 35.41
C ASN A 31 -3.60 21.29 33.92
N VAL A 32 -4.34 22.36 33.61
CA VAL A 32 -4.57 22.78 32.22
C VAL A 32 -3.25 23.18 31.54
N LEU A 33 -2.37 23.89 32.25
CA LEU A 33 -1.06 24.28 31.72
C LEU A 33 -0.16 23.07 31.46
N ASN A 34 -0.22 22.03 32.31
CA ASN A 34 0.54 20.80 32.08
C ASN A 34 0.03 20.04 30.86
N VAL A 35 -1.29 19.90 30.70
CA VAL A 35 -1.89 19.28 29.50
C VAL A 35 -1.53 20.03 28.22
N LEU A 36 -1.50 21.37 28.25
CA LEU A 36 -1.08 22.18 27.10
C LEU A 36 0.41 22.02 26.78
N LYS A 37 1.28 21.90 27.79
CA LYS A 37 2.71 21.62 27.59
C LYS A 37 2.93 20.23 27.01
N GLU A 38 2.26 19.20 27.53
CA GLU A 38 2.33 17.83 26.99
C GLU A 38 1.85 17.77 25.53
N ALA A 39 0.75 18.47 25.20
CA ALA A 39 0.26 18.56 23.83
C ALA A 39 1.24 19.29 22.89
N GLN A 40 1.90 20.35 23.36
CA GLN A 40 2.88 21.10 22.59
C GLN A 40 4.20 20.32 22.41
N GLU A 41 4.63 19.57 23.42
CA GLU A 41 5.78 18.66 23.33
C GLU A 41 5.49 17.51 22.36
N ALA A 42 4.30 16.91 22.42
CA ALA A 42 3.86 15.89 21.46
C ALA A 42 3.81 16.44 20.03
N ASN A 43 3.31 17.66 19.84
CA ASN A 43 3.28 18.32 18.52
C ASN A 43 4.69 18.65 18.01
N ASN A 44 5.59 19.13 18.87
CA ASN A 44 6.98 19.40 18.52
C ASN A 44 7.76 18.11 18.22
N GLN A 45 7.46 17.01 18.92
CA GLN A 45 8.00 15.68 18.62
C GLN A 45 7.48 15.18 17.26
N TYR A 46 6.19 15.39 16.95
CA TYR A 46 5.61 15.08 15.65
C TYR A 46 6.26 15.88 14.50
N ILE A 47 6.47 17.19 14.69
CA ILE A 47 7.15 18.08 13.73
C ILE A 47 8.65 17.74 13.60
N SER A 48 9.30 17.32 14.70
CA SER A 48 10.68 16.83 14.68
C SER A 48 10.79 15.49 13.93
N CYS A 49 9.78 14.63 14.01
CA CYS A 49 9.74 13.36 13.27
C CYS A 49 9.42 13.57 11.79
N SER A 50 8.64 14.58 11.43
CA SER A 50 8.35 14.89 10.01
C SER A 50 9.51 15.58 9.29
N ASN A 51 10.39 16.29 10.01
CA ASN A 51 11.54 17.00 9.45
C ASN A 51 12.88 16.25 9.54
N LYS A 52 12.98 15.17 10.34
CA LYS A 52 14.13 14.28 10.34
C LYS A 52 14.00 13.24 9.22
N SER A 53 14.52 13.60 8.06
CA SER A 53 15.00 12.67 7.04
C SER A 53 13.98 11.66 6.52
N ILE A 54 13.19 12.10 5.53
CA ILE A 54 12.53 11.28 4.50
C ILE A 54 13.54 10.37 3.74
N SER A 55 14.85 10.49 3.99
CA SER A 55 15.90 9.83 3.22
C SER A 55 16.56 8.59 3.84
N THR A 56 16.27 8.15 5.08
CA THR A 56 17.03 7.01 5.68
C THR A 56 16.31 6.10 6.69
N LEU A 57 14.98 5.96 6.64
CA LEU A 57 14.30 4.86 7.35
C LEU A 57 14.04 3.71 6.38
N THR A 58 14.78 2.62 6.51
CA THR A 58 14.66 1.40 5.70
C THR A 58 13.31 0.72 5.93
N GLU A 59 12.38 1.00 5.00
CA GLU A 59 10.95 0.65 4.98
C GLU A 59 10.66 -0.84 4.67
N HIS A 60 11.16 -1.79 5.46
CA HIS A 60 10.89 -3.23 5.23
C HIS A 60 9.48 -3.71 5.65
N SER A 61 8.53 -2.81 5.98
CA SER A 61 7.25 -3.19 6.62
C SER A 61 5.98 -2.79 5.87
N THR A 62 6.06 -2.38 4.60
CA THR A 62 4.88 -1.94 3.83
C THR A 62 4.35 -3.01 2.86
N TRP A 63 5.19 -4.00 2.53
CA TRP A 63 4.86 -5.12 1.66
C TRP A 63 4.76 -6.42 2.46
N ASN A 64 4.04 -7.40 1.93
CA ASN A 64 4.16 -8.77 2.44
C ASN A 64 5.58 -9.27 2.15
N ASN A 65 6.23 -9.87 3.13
CA ASN A 65 7.58 -10.40 2.98
C ASN A 65 7.51 -11.92 2.78
N TYR A 66 7.76 -12.37 1.55
CA TYR A 66 7.91 -13.79 1.22
C TYR A 66 9.39 -14.14 1.10
N THR A 67 9.76 -15.33 1.56
CA THR A 67 11.12 -15.84 1.56
C THR A 67 11.33 -16.93 0.53
N GLU A 68 12.58 -17.12 0.09
CA GLU A 68 12.96 -18.25 -0.77
C GLU A 68 12.49 -19.58 -0.16
N GLY A 69 11.88 -20.42 -0.99
CA GLY A 69 11.28 -21.68 -0.58
C GLY A 69 9.81 -21.60 -0.17
N ASP A 70 9.27 -20.40 0.08
CA ASP A 70 7.85 -20.22 0.39
C ASP A 70 6.98 -20.77 -0.73
N THR A 71 5.88 -21.41 -0.33
CA THR A 71 4.86 -21.91 -1.26
C THR A 71 3.54 -21.19 -1.00
N LEU A 72 3.00 -20.57 -2.03
CA LEU A 72 1.88 -19.62 -1.96
C LEU A 72 0.78 -20.05 -2.93
N PHE A 73 -0.47 -19.96 -2.49
CA PHE A 73 -1.60 -19.98 -3.42
C PHE A 73 -1.83 -18.56 -3.93
N ILE A 74 -1.79 -18.37 -5.24
CA ILE A 74 -1.86 -17.03 -5.84
C ILE A 74 -2.90 -16.92 -6.95
N THR A 75 -3.33 -15.70 -7.24
CA THR A 75 -3.99 -15.35 -8.50
C THR A 75 -3.22 -14.25 -9.21
N VAL A 76 -3.02 -14.41 -10.52
CA VAL A 76 -2.41 -13.38 -11.37
C VAL A 76 -3.44 -12.28 -11.64
N LYS A 77 -3.03 -11.01 -11.53
CA LYS A 77 -3.86 -9.80 -11.63
C LYS A 77 -3.52 -8.89 -12.79
N SER A 78 -2.40 -9.13 -13.47
CA SER A 78 -2.04 -8.46 -14.69
C SER A 78 -1.53 -9.44 -15.73
N PRO A 79 -1.63 -9.12 -17.03
CA PRO A 79 -0.84 -9.77 -18.04
C PRO A 79 0.66 -9.68 -17.72
N LEU A 80 1.43 -10.50 -18.42
CA LEU A 80 2.89 -10.41 -18.41
C LEU A 80 3.34 -9.13 -19.12
N ASN A 81 4.11 -8.31 -18.42
CA ASN A 81 4.70 -7.09 -18.95
C ASN A 81 5.84 -7.43 -19.92
N SER A 82 6.29 -6.43 -20.69
CA SER A 82 7.40 -6.60 -21.64
C SER A 82 8.71 -7.00 -20.96
N ASP A 83 8.89 -6.64 -19.69
CA ASP A 83 10.04 -6.98 -18.85
C ASP A 83 9.90 -8.35 -18.15
N GLY A 84 8.84 -9.11 -18.44
CA GLY A 84 8.57 -10.40 -17.85
C GLY A 84 7.99 -10.35 -16.44
N THR A 85 7.65 -9.17 -15.93
CA THR A 85 6.99 -9.04 -14.63
C THR A 85 5.48 -9.13 -14.74
N PHE A 86 4.82 -9.48 -13.65
CA PHE A 86 3.36 -9.49 -13.51
C PHE A 86 2.96 -9.20 -12.07
N TRP A 87 1.69 -8.87 -11.85
CA TRP A 87 1.13 -8.65 -10.53
C TRP A 87 0.36 -9.88 -10.07
N PHE A 88 0.51 -10.25 -8.80
CA PHE A 88 -0.24 -11.34 -8.19
C PHE A 88 -0.73 -11.01 -6.79
N ARG A 89 -1.79 -11.70 -6.37
CA ARG A 89 -2.30 -11.68 -5.00
C ARG A 89 -2.21 -13.06 -4.39
N VAL A 90 -1.78 -13.11 -3.14
CA VAL A 90 -1.71 -14.33 -2.34
C VAL A 90 -3.07 -14.56 -1.66
N TRP A 91 -3.53 -15.80 -1.66
CA TRP A 91 -4.67 -16.26 -0.88
C TRP A 91 -4.21 -16.55 0.55
N ASN A 92 -5.05 -16.24 1.54
CA ASN A 92 -4.74 -16.64 2.89
C ASN A 92 -4.85 -18.18 3.03
N LYS A 93 -4.39 -18.71 4.17
CA LYS A 93 -4.36 -20.16 4.44
C LYS A 93 -5.73 -20.81 4.46
N ASP A 94 -6.79 -20.02 4.66
CA ASP A 94 -8.16 -20.48 4.77
C ASP A 94 -8.91 -20.33 3.44
N PHE A 95 -8.26 -19.87 2.37
CA PHE A 95 -8.88 -19.46 1.09
C PHE A 95 -10.01 -18.41 1.26
N GLU A 96 -10.06 -17.76 2.41
CA GLU A 96 -10.95 -16.67 2.72
C GLU A 96 -10.23 -15.33 2.43
N PHE A 97 -10.98 -14.25 2.29
CA PHE A 97 -10.34 -12.93 2.37
C PHE A 97 -10.18 -12.63 3.85
N ASP A 98 -8.94 -12.50 4.35
CA ASP A 98 -8.70 -12.11 5.75
C ASP A 98 -9.52 -10.86 6.10
N ASP A 99 -10.56 -11.05 6.91
CA ASP A 99 -11.56 -10.02 7.19
C ASP A 99 -10.92 -8.76 7.77
N ASP A 100 -9.90 -8.89 8.62
CA ASP A 100 -9.15 -7.78 9.25
C ASP A 100 -8.25 -7.02 8.27
N GLN A 101 -7.93 -7.65 7.15
CA GLN A 101 -7.08 -7.09 6.10
C GLN A 101 -7.83 -6.89 4.78
N SER A 102 -9.16 -6.93 4.84
CA SER A 102 -10.06 -6.67 3.73
C SER A 102 -9.95 -5.23 3.25
N ILE A 103 -10.23 -5.05 1.96
CA ILE A 103 -10.27 -3.71 1.33
C ILE A 103 -11.30 -2.82 2.03
N ASP A 104 -12.38 -3.39 2.55
CA ASP A 104 -13.44 -2.65 3.23
C ASP A 104 -12.97 -2.01 4.53
N LYS A 105 -12.20 -2.73 5.36
CA LYS A 105 -11.63 -2.16 6.60
C LYS A 105 -10.56 -1.11 6.32
N ILE A 106 -9.73 -1.33 5.31
CA ILE A 106 -8.77 -0.31 4.85
C ILE A 106 -9.54 0.93 4.40
N SER A 107 -10.60 0.73 3.60
CA SER A 107 -11.44 1.80 3.07
C SER A 107 -12.11 2.60 4.19
N GLU A 108 -12.72 1.93 5.16
CA GLU A 108 -13.34 2.57 6.31
C GLU A 108 -12.34 3.44 7.07
N LYS A 109 -11.13 2.91 7.35
CA LYS A 109 -10.11 3.66 8.07
C LYS A 109 -9.64 4.89 7.31
N LEU A 110 -9.42 4.77 5.99
CA LEU A 110 -9.06 5.91 5.15
C LEU A 110 -10.17 6.96 5.09
N GLY A 111 -11.43 6.53 5.02
CA GLY A 111 -12.58 7.44 5.06
C GLY A 111 -12.71 8.21 6.36
N TRP A 112 -12.42 7.58 7.51
CA TRP A 112 -12.33 8.30 8.78
C TRP A 112 -11.25 9.38 8.76
N MET A 113 -10.09 9.10 8.17
CA MET A 113 -9.00 10.06 8.09
C MET A 113 -9.30 11.28 7.23
N GLU A 114 -9.99 11.09 6.11
CA GLU A 114 -10.48 12.21 5.31
C GLU A 114 -11.50 13.04 6.10
N LYS A 115 -12.49 12.39 6.74
CA LYS A 115 -13.54 13.08 7.52
C LYS A 115 -13.01 13.87 8.71
N GLU A 116 -11.97 13.35 9.37
CA GLU A 116 -11.31 14.02 10.49
C GLU A 116 -10.27 15.07 10.03
N CYS A 117 -10.14 15.32 8.72
CA CYS A 117 -9.16 16.25 8.15
C CYS A 117 -7.70 15.93 8.54
N THR A 118 -7.40 14.67 8.83
CA THR A 118 -6.04 14.21 9.15
C THR A 118 -5.28 13.73 7.91
N ALA A 119 -5.98 13.60 6.78
CA ALA A 119 -5.42 13.25 5.49
C ALA A 119 -4.70 14.45 4.85
N VAL A 120 -3.52 14.19 4.27
CA VAL A 120 -2.74 15.21 3.55
C VAL A 120 -3.04 15.13 2.07
N ALA A 121 -3.75 16.13 1.54
CA ALA A 121 -4.05 16.23 0.11
C ALA A 121 -2.77 16.39 -0.72
N THR A 122 -2.76 15.83 -1.93
CA THR A 122 -1.65 15.95 -2.87
C THR A 122 -2.16 16.11 -4.30
N ALA A 123 -1.42 16.84 -5.12
CA ALA A 123 -1.71 16.95 -6.54
C ALA A 123 -1.35 15.64 -7.27
N PRO A 124 -2.07 15.27 -8.34
CA PRO A 124 -1.76 14.06 -9.08
C PRO A 124 -0.41 14.19 -9.78
N LYS A 125 0.55 13.34 -9.40
CA LYS A 125 1.89 13.28 -10.00
C LYS A 125 2.39 11.84 -10.06
N PRO A 126 2.95 11.38 -11.19
CA PRO A 126 3.56 10.06 -11.27
C PRO A 126 4.65 9.89 -10.21
N SER A 127 4.52 8.87 -9.36
CA SER A 127 5.50 8.54 -8.31
C SER A 127 5.25 7.14 -7.74
N SER A 128 6.25 6.61 -7.04
CA SER A 128 6.11 5.39 -6.23
C SER A 128 5.42 5.64 -4.88
N THR A 129 5.15 6.90 -4.52
CA THR A 129 4.53 7.27 -3.25
C THR A 129 3.08 6.79 -3.22
N PRO A 130 2.70 5.96 -2.22
CA PRO A 130 1.32 5.54 -2.04
C PRO A 130 0.38 6.73 -1.78
N VAL A 131 -0.70 6.78 -2.55
CA VAL A 131 -1.84 7.69 -2.35
C VAL A 131 -3.10 6.88 -2.08
N PHE A 132 -4.13 7.53 -1.57
CA PHE A 132 -5.49 7.00 -1.56
C PHE A 132 -6.49 8.02 -2.07
N PHE A 133 -7.61 7.51 -2.55
CA PHE A 133 -8.71 8.31 -3.06
C PHE A 133 -10.04 7.54 -2.95
N PHE A 134 -11.15 8.27 -2.98
CA PHE A 134 -12.49 7.68 -3.02
C PHE A 134 -12.89 7.35 -4.46
N SER A 135 -13.22 6.08 -4.73
CA SER A 135 -13.77 5.68 -6.02
C SER A 135 -15.28 5.88 -6.04
N ASN A 136 -15.76 6.85 -6.82
CA ASN A 136 -17.20 7.09 -6.99
C ASN A 136 -17.97 5.90 -7.58
N ASN A 137 -17.31 5.09 -8.41
CA ASN A 137 -17.91 3.91 -9.05
C ASN A 137 -18.05 2.74 -8.08
N LYS A 138 -17.06 2.55 -7.20
CA LYS A 138 -17.00 1.43 -6.26
C LYS A 138 -17.46 1.78 -4.84
N LYS A 139 -17.72 3.07 -4.58
CA LYS A 139 -18.18 3.60 -3.29
C LYS A 139 -17.27 3.23 -2.11
N CYS A 140 -15.97 3.20 -2.33
CA CYS A 140 -14.96 2.89 -1.31
C CYS A 140 -13.63 3.58 -1.62
N TYR A 141 -12.80 3.68 -0.59
CA TYR A 141 -11.43 4.19 -0.70
C TYR A 141 -10.47 3.10 -1.12
N TYR A 142 -9.54 3.47 -2.00
CA TYR A 142 -8.47 2.57 -2.42
C TYR A 142 -7.11 3.22 -2.23
N ARG A 143 -6.12 2.38 -1.93
CA ARG A 143 -4.72 2.75 -2.02
C ARG A 143 -4.21 2.50 -3.44
N ALA A 144 -3.42 3.42 -3.95
CA ALA A 144 -2.88 3.36 -5.30
C ALA A 144 -1.52 4.05 -5.39
N VAL A 145 -0.86 3.87 -6.53
CA VAL A 145 0.22 4.74 -6.99
C VAL A 145 -0.21 5.38 -8.29
N ILE A 146 0.16 6.64 -8.49
CA ILE A 146 -0.10 7.35 -9.75
C ILE A 146 1.00 6.95 -10.72
N THR A 147 0.62 6.35 -11.83
CA THR A 147 1.55 5.82 -12.84
C THR A 147 1.72 6.80 -13.99
N LYS A 148 0.66 7.54 -14.33
CA LYS A 148 0.66 8.53 -15.40
C LYS A 148 -0.44 9.57 -15.18
N VAL A 149 -0.21 10.80 -15.62
CA VAL A 149 -1.27 11.82 -15.75
C VAL A 149 -1.51 11.99 -17.25
N ASN A 150 -2.73 11.68 -17.70
CA ASN A 150 -3.13 11.64 -19.11
C ASN A 150 -3.93 12.93 -19.44
N ASN A 151 -3.28 13.89 -20.12
CA ASN A 151 -3.90 15.18 -20.48
C ASN A 151 -4.64 15.81 -19.27
N GLU A 152 -5.62 16.70 -19.51
CA GLU A 152 -6.37 17.38 -18.44
C GLU A 152 -7.52 16.56 -17.84
N SER A 153 -7.81 15.35 -18.36
CA SER A 153 -9.07 14.65 -18.05
C SER A 153 -8.93 13.33 -17.30
N SER A 154 -7.74 12.72 -17.22
CA SER A 154 -7.59 11.46 -16.49
C SER A 154 -6.21 11.23 -15.87
N VAL A 155 -6.19 10.45 -14.80
CA VAL A 155 -4.98 10.00 -14.10
C VAL A 155 -4.98 8.47 -14.13
N ASN A 156 -3.92 7.87 -14.68
CA ASN A 156 -3.73 6.43 -14.59
C ASN A 156 -3.18 6.10 -13.20
N VAL A 157 -3.82 5.14 -12.55
CA VAL A 157 -3.41 4.65 -11.23
C VAL A 157 -3.27 3.15 -11.26
N ARG A 158 -2.35 2.63 -10.44
CA ARG A 158 -2.30 1.20 -10.09
C ARG A 158 -2.78 1.04 -8.67
N TYR A 159 -3.86 0.28 -8.49
CA TYR A 159 -4.37 -0.09 -7.18
C TYR A 159 -3.36 -1.00 -6.46
N LEU A 160 -2.86 -0.55 -5.30
CA LEU A 160 -1.82 -1.25 -4.54
C LEU A 160 -2.29 -2.64 -4.08
N ASP A 161 -3.54 -2.73 -3.66
CA ASP A 161 -4.09 -3.97 -3.09
C ASP A 161 -4.71 -4.92 -4.13
N LEU A 162 -4.90 -4.44 -5.36
CA LEU A 162 -5.54 -5.21 -6.43
C LEU A 162 -4.60 -5.56 -7.59
N GLY A 163 -3.52 -4.79 -7.79
CA GLY A 163 -2.61 -4.96 -8.94
C GLY A 163 -3.18 -4.47 -10.27
N LYS A 164 -4.41 -3.93 -10.27
CA LYS A 164 -5.10 -3.46 -11.46
C LYS A 164 -4.70 -2.02 -11.78
N TYR A 165 -4.59 -1.72 -13.07
CA TYR A 165 -4.45 -0.36 -13.61
C TYR A 165 -5.81 0.17 -14.05
N GLU A 166 -6.09 1.44 -13.78
CA GLU A 166 -7.33 2.09 -14.19
C GLU A 166 -7.10 3.59 -14.40
N ASP A 167 -7.81 4.17 -15.36
CA ASP A 167 -7.88 5.63 -15.52
C ASP A 167 -9.00 6.17 -14.63
N VAL A 168 -8.68 7.13 -13.77
CA VAL A 168 -9.63 7.84 -12.91
C VAL A 168 -9.73 9.31 -13.32
N SER A 169 -10.86 9.97 -13.03
CA SER A 169 -11.06 11.39 -13.36
C SER A 169 -10.03 12.27 -12.64
N THR A 170 -9.62 13.38 -13.27
CA THR A 170 -8.80 14.42 -12.65
C THR A 170 -9.52 15.18 -11.53
N ASP A 171 -10.85 15.11 -11.45
CA ASP A 171 -11.64 15.71 -10.36
C ASP A 171 -11.51 14.94 -9.02
N VAL A 172 -10.86 13.77 -9.04
CA VAL A 172 -10.64 12.97 -7.83
C VAL A 172 -9.57 13.64 -6.96
N GLN A 173 -9.90 13.86 -5.69
CA GLN A 173 -8.93 14.30 -4.70
C GLN A 173 -8.06 13.12 -4.25
N PHE A 174 -6.73 13.28 -4.37
CA PHE A 174 -5.75 12.33 -3.86
C PHE A 174 -5.20 12.78 -2.50
N TYR A 175 -4.93 11.81 -1.65
CA TYR A 175 -4.32 11.99 -0.34
C TYR A 175 -3.13 11.07 -0.16
N LEU A 176 -2.10 11.47 0.58
CA LEU A 176 -0.98 10.60 0.92
C LEU A 176 -1.44 9.49 1.87
N VAL A 177 -1.04 8.24 1.61
CA VAL A 177 -1.28 7.16 2.59
C VAL A 177 -0.34 7.35 3.77
N PRO A 178 -0.84 7.46 5.01
CA PRO A 178 0.01 7.55 6.18
C PRO A 178 0.83 6.28 6.38
N PHE A 179 2.07 6.43 6.84
CA PHE A 179 2.94 5.29 7.13
C PHE A 179 2.34 4.34 8.16
N SER A 180 1.60 4.85 9.15
CA SER A 180 0.88 4.03 10.14
C SER A 180 -0.15 3.09 9.50
N ILE A 181 -0.80 3.52 8.42
CA ILE A 181 -1.74 2.69 7.64
C ILE A 181 -0.97 1.64 6.85
N LEU A 182 0.14 2.01 6.20
CA LEU A 182 0.96 1.06 5.46
C LEU A 182 1.55 -0.04 6.35
N LYS A 183 2.00 0.32 7.56
CA LYS A 183 2.52 -0.63 8.56
C LYS A 183 1.44 -1.55 9.13
N LYS A 184 0.24 -1.01 9.38
CA LYS A 184 -0.89 -1.79 9.92
C LYS A 184 -1.50 -2.71 8.86
N PHE A 185 -1.54 -2.26 7.61
CA PHE A 185 -2.15 -2.96 6.49
C PHE A 185 -1.14 -3.14 5.36
N PRO A 186 -0.34 -4.22 5.36
CA PRO A 186 0.61 -4.48 4.28
C PRO A 186 -0.08 -4.54 2.91
N ILE A 187 0.59 -4.03 1.88
CA ILE A 187 0.11 -4.01 0.50
C ILE A 187 -0.18 -5.45 0.02
N LYS A 188 -1.38 -5.67 -0.53
CA LYS A 188 -1.89 -7.02 -0.85
C LYS A 188 -1.48 -7.59 -2.19
N CYS A 189 -1.12 -6.75 -3.14
CA CYS A 189 -0.64 -7.22 -4.43
C CYS A 189 0.89 -7.16 -4.45
N ALA A 190 1.53 -8.25 -4.88
CA ALA A 190 2.97 -8.32 -5.06
C ALA A 190 3.31 -8.38 -6.55
N GLN A 191 4.52 -7.94 -6.90
CA GLN A 191 5.07 -8.12 -8.23
C GLN A 191 5.87 -9.42 -8.27
N GLY A 192 5.75 -10.17 -9.36
CA GLY A 192 6.52 -11.38 -9.60
C GLY A 192 7.10 -11.44 -10.99
N SER A 193 8.02 -12.38 -11.18
CA SER A 193 8.61 -12.77 -12.46
C SER A 193 8.79 -14.29 -12.48
N ILE A 194 8.70 -14.91 -13.66
CA ILE A 194 9.09 -16.31 -13.86
C ILE A 194 10.47 -16.44 -14.54
N PHE A 195 11.20 -15.32 -14.67
CA PHE A 195 12.46 -15.20 -15.40
C PHE A 195 13.55 -14.57 -14.53
N ASP A 196 14.79 -15.00 -14.76
CA ASP A 196 15.98 -14.30 -14.28
C ASP A 196 16.23 -13.02 -15.09
N ASN A 197 16.07 -13.14 -16.40
CA ASN A 197 16.10 -12.04 -17.35
C ASN A 197 15.19 -12.40 -18.53
N ALA A 198 14.09 -11.67 -18.68
CA ALA A 198 13.09 -11.97 -19.69
C ALA A 198 13.47 -11.44 -21.09
N GLY A 199 14.36 -10.45 -21.18
CA GLY A 199 14.49 -9.62 -22.38
C GLY A 199 13.14 -9.00 -22.77
N THR A 200 12.94 -8.73 -24.06
CA THR A 200 11.65 -8.26 -24.58
C THR A 200 10.80 -9.46 -25.00
N LEU A 201 9.67 -9.66 -24.31
CA LEU A 201 8.76 -10.77 -24.61
C LEU A 201 7.80 -10.48 -25.78
N SER A 202 7.61 -11.49 -26.63
CA SER A 202 6.67 -11.42 -27.76
C SER A 202 5.21 -11.41 -27.31
N TYR A 203 4.30 -11.03 -28.22
CA TYR A 203 2.87 -11.02 -27.94
C TYR A 203 2.33 -12.42 -27.61
N GLU A 204 2.77 -13.43 -28.36
CA GLU A 204 2.35 -14.83 -28.25
C GLU A 204 2.69 -15.40 -26.86
N VAL A 205 3.88 -15.09 -26.34
CA VAL A 205 4.32 -15.49 -25.00
C VAL A 205 3.42 -14.87 -23.93
N LYS A 206 3.16 -13.56 -24.03
CA LYS A 206 2.30 -12.84 -23.07
C LYS A 206 0.86 -13.35 -23.12
N TRP A 207 0.37 -13.69 -24.31
CA TRP A 207 -0.96 -14.25 -24.51
C TRP A 207 -1.08 -15.64 -23.91
N GLN A 208 -0.11 -16.54 -24.16
CA GLN A 208 -0.11 -17.88 -23.56
C GLN A 208 0.00 -17.82 -22.03
N PHE A 209 0.82 -16.92 -21.49
CA PHE A 209 0.89 -16.70 -20.04
C PHE A 209 -0.48 -16.29 -19.48
N ASN A 210 -1.17 -15.36 -20.16
CA ASN A 210 -2.50 -14.95 -19.75
C ASN A 210 -3.49 -16.13 -19.82
N ASP A 211 -3.52 -16.91 -20.89
CA ASP A 211 -4.41 -18.07 -21.03
C ASP A 211 -4.19 -19.14 -19.93
N LEU A 212 -2.92 -19.39 -19.59
CA LEU A 212 -2.56 -20.35 -18.54
C LEU A 212 -2.84 -19.87 -17.12
N THR A 213 -3.02 -18.56 -16.89
CA THR A 213 -3.12 -17.98 -15.54
C THR A 213 -4.42 -17.26 -15.25
N HIS A 214 -5.21 -16.93 -16.28
CA HIS A 214 -6.43 -16.13 -16.14
C HIS A 214 -7.49 -16.86 -15.33
N ASN A 215 -8.04 -16.16 -14.32
CA ASN A 215 -9.04 -16.67 -13.38
C ASN A 215 -8.66 -17.99 -12.69
N GLU A 216 -7.36 -18.22 -12.50
CA GLU A 216 -6.84 -19.45 -11.92
C GLU A 216 -6.15 -19.20 -10.58
N VAL A 217 -6.30 -20.16 -9.66
CA VAL A 217 -5.49 -20.25 -8.45
C VAL A 217 -4.29 -21.14 -8.73
N LEU A 218 -3.11 -20.54 -8.65
CA LEU A 218 -1.84 -21.20 -8.95
C LEU A 218 -1.07 -21.48 -7.66
N LEU A 219 -0.30 -22.57 -7.68
CA LEU A 219 0.74 -22.80 -6.69
C LEU A 219 2.00 -22.07 -7.17
N ALA A 220 2.42 -21.05 -6.43
CA ALA A 220 3.68 -20.36 -6.64
C ALA A 220 4.72 -20.84 -5.61
N LYS A 221 5.93 -21.13 -6.06
CA LYS A 221 7.09 -21.32 -5.17
C LYS A 221 8.03 -20.14 -5.37
N VAL A 222 8.39 -19.47 -4.28
CA VAL A 222 9.33 -18.35 -4.30
C VAL A 222 10.74 -18.89 -4.45
N GLU A 223 11.43 -18.42 -5.49
CA GLU A 223 12.81 -18.80 -5.80
C GLU A 223 13.80 -17.76 -5.31
N ASP A 224 13.49 -16.47 -5.47
CA ASP A 224 14.23 -15.38 -4.83
C ASP A 224 13.38 -14.09 -4.76
N CYS A 225 13.97 -13.03 -4.20
CA CYS A 225 13.37 -11.70 -4.18
C CYS A 225 14.43 -10.67 -4.57
N THR A 226 14.09 -9.83 -5.55
CA THR A 226 14.86 -8.63 -5.89
C THR A 226 14.12 -7.40 -5.39
N ASN A 227 14.84 -6.36 -4.97
CA ASN A 227 14.25 -5.11 -4.54
C ASN A 227 14.67 -4.00 -5.50
N ALA A 228 13.72 -3.44 -6.24
CA ALA A 228 13.94 -2.29 -7.09
C ALA A 228 13.01 -1.16 -6.64
N ASN A 229 13.56 0.05 -6.44
CA ASN A 229 12.78 1.25 -6.07
C ASN A 229 11.85 1.06 -4.84
N ASN A 230 12.35 0.40 -3.78
CA ASN A 230 11.59 0.06 -2.56
C ASN A 230 10.36 -0.83 -2.81
N GLN A 231 10.35 -1.56 -3.91
CA GLN A 231 9.31 -2.54 -4.22
C GLN A 231 9.95 -3.93 -4.42
N PRO A 232 9.47 -4.95 -3.68
CA PRO A 232 9.93 -6.32 -3.89
C PRO A 232 9.33 -6.89 -5.18
N CYS A 233 10.15 -7.60 -5.93
CA CYS A 233 9.77 -8.43 -7.06
C CYS A 233 10.25 -9.85 -6.81
N TYR A 234 9.30 -10.80 -6.73
CA TYR A 234 9.56 -12.19 -6.39
C TYR A 234 9.76 -13.02 -7.65
N ARG A 235 10.92 -13.68 -7.80
CA ARG A 235 11.04 -14.74 -8.81
C ARG A 235 10.29 -15.96 -8.30
N VAL A 236 9.39 -16.49 -9.13
CA VAL A 236 8.51 -17.60 -8.74
C VAL A 236 8.43 -18.65 -9.84
N SER A 237 8.33 -19.92 -9.44
CA SER A 237 7.84 -20.98 -10.32
C SER A 237 6.33 -21.16 -10.12
N LEU A 238 5.57 -21.28 -11.20
CA LEU A 238 4.11 -21.34 -11.19
C LEU A 238 3.61 -22.70 -11.67
N ARG A 239 2.69 -23.29 -10.92
CA ARG A 239 1.99 -24.52 -11.29
C ARG A 239 0.48 -24.34 -11.19
N SER A 240 -0.21 -24.73 -12.25
CA SER A 240 -1.66 -24.94 -12.24
C SER A 240 -1.96 -26.27 -11.56
N LEU A 241 -2.68 -26.24 -10.44
CA LEU A 241 -3.15 -27.46 -9.79
C LEU A 241 -4.38 -28.04 -10.48
N ALA A 242 -5.27 -27.18 -11.01
CA ALA A 242 -6.49 -27.59 -11.68
C ALA A 242 -6.21 -28.29 -13.03
N LYS A 243 -5.26 -27.76 -13.81
CA LYS A 243 -4.87 -28.32 -15.12
C LYS A 243 -3.71 -29.31 -15.01
N GLY A 244 -3.01 -29.34 -13.86
CA GLY A 244 -1.83 -30.18 -13.65
C GLY A 244 -0.59 -29.72 -14.43
N ILE A 245 -0.57 -28.47 -14.89
CA ILE A 245 0.46 -27.92 -15.80
C ILE A 245 1.50 -27.11 -15.02
N ASP A 246 2.78 -27.28 -15.37
CA ASP A 246 3.86 -26.39 -14.96
C ASP A 246 3.88 -25.16 -15.88
N VAL A 247 3.24 -24.07 -15.43
CA VAL A 247 3.06 -22.85 -16.21
C VAL A 247 4.42 -22.23 -16.54
N THR A 248 5.34 -22.22 -15.59
CA THR A 248 6.69 -21.67 -15.81
C THR A 248 7.42 -22.43 -16.92
N LYS A 249 7.34 -23.77 -16.91
CA LYS A 249 7.95 -24.60 -17.96
C LYS A 249 7.30 -24.36 -19.33
N GLU A 250 5.97 -24.34 -19.41
CA GLU A 250 5.26 -24.11 -20.67
C GLU A 250 5.64 -22.76 -21.32
N ILE A 251 5.74 -21.71 -20.52
CA ILE A 251 6.10 -20.38 -21.04
C ILE A 251 7.57 -20.32 -21.49
N ARG A 252 8.47 -20.97 -20.76
CA ARG A 252 9.88 -21.08 -21.18
C ARG A 252 10.04 -21.89 -22.48
N ASN A 253 9.28 -22.98 -22.62
CA ASN A 253 9.23 -23.74 -23.87
C ASN A 253 8.74 -22.87 -25.03
N LYS A 254 7.69 -22.06 -24.82
CA LYS A 254 7.17 -21.21 -25.88
C LYS A 254 8.19 -20.19 -26.38
N ILE A 255 8.96 -19.61 -25.46
CA ILE A 255 10.03 -18.67 -25.82
C ILE A 255 11.09 -19.37 -26.68
N ALA A 256 11.50 -20.59 -26.29
CA ALA A 256 12.48 -21.36 -27.06
C ALA A 256 11.97 -21.71 -28.47
N GLU A 257 10.69 -22.12 -28.60
CA GLU A 257 10.06 -22.37 -29.91
C GLU A 257 10.14 -21.14 -30.83
N ILE A 258 9.74 -19.97 -30.32
CA ILE A 258 9.72 -18.72 -31.10
C ILE A 258 11.14 -18.31 -31.52
N GLN A 259 12.14 -18.53 -30.66
CA GLN A 259 13.55 -18.26 -30.99
C GLN A 259 14.05 -19.15 -32.13
N VAL A 260 13.74 -20.45 -32.09
CA VAL A 260 14.10 -21.39 -33.18
C VAL A 260 13.45 -20.97 -34.49
N GLU A 261 12.14 -20.67 -34.50
CA GLU A 261 11.44 -20.23 -35.72
C GLU A 261 12.01 -18.92 -36.30
N ALA A 262 12.46 -18.00 -35.45
CA ALA A 262 13.04 -16.74 -35.88
C ALA A 262 14.42 -16.95 -36.55
N GLU A 263 15.25 -17.84 -36.00
CA GLU A 263 16.54 -18.20 -36.56
C GLU A 263 16.41 -18.90 -37.93
N GLU A 264 15.46 -19.82 -38.06
CA GLU A 264 15.18 -20.51 -39.33
C GLU A 264 14.76 -19.54 -40.43
N LYS A 265 13.81 -18.65 -40.14
CA LYS A 265 13.38 -17.58 -41.07
C LYS A 265 14.52 -16.66 -41.47
N GLN A 266 15.47 -16.40 -40.56
CA GLN A 266 16.63 -15.57 -40.87
C GLN A 266 17.62 -16.30 -41.80
N ARG A 267 17.82 -17.61 -41.60
CA ARG A 267 18.66 -18.45 -42.47
C ARG A 267 18.08 -18.56 -43.88
N GLU A 268 16.77 -18.75 -44.01
CA GLU A 268 16.09 -18.81 -45.30
C GLU A 268 16.26 -17.50 -46.08
N LYS A 269 16.07 -16.35 -45.42
CA LYS A 269 16.28 -15.03 -46.05
C LYS A 269 17.72 -14.83 -46.53
N GLN A 270 18.71 -15.34 -45.80
CA GLN A 270 20.12 -15.24 -46.20
C GLN A 270 20.47 -16.14 -47.39
N ASN A 271 19.75 -17.25 -47.58
CA ASN A 271 19.96 -18.18 -48.69
C ASN A 271 19.28 -17.72 -49.99
N VAL A 272 18.24 -16.90 -49.94
CA VAL A 272 17.54 -16.35 -51.13
C VAL A 272 18.30 -15.18 -51.77
N VAL A 273 19.24 -14.56 -51.06
CA VAL A 273 20.02 -13.39 -51.53
C VAL A 273 21.37 -13.80 -52.16
N LYS A 274 21.71 -15.09 -52.16
CA LYS A 274 22.90 -15.65 -52.82
C LYS A 274 22.54 -16.30 -54.14
#